data_AF-K9X6E6-F1
#
_entry.id   AF-K9X6E6-F1
#
_cell.length_a   1.000
_cell.length_b   1.000
_cell.length_c   1.000
_cell.angle_alpha   90.00
_cell.angle_beta   90.00
_cell.angle_gamma   90.00
#
_symmetry.space_group_name_H-M   'P 1'
#
loop_
_entity.id
_entity.type
_entity.pdbx_description
1 polymer ?
#
loop_
_entity_poly.entity_id
_entity_poly.type
_entity_poly.pdbx_seq_one_letter_code
_entity_poly.pdbx_strand_id
1 'polypeptide(L)'
;MKDNMPIPEPQRSFLEKMLVKLQTDERLLGVAIAGSYLRGEMDEYSDLDLIIVVDDVHYQNILQERQNFASQFGSLLAAFTGEHVGEPRLLICLYNNPLVHVDLKFLLLQDFTTDRVENPVVLWEQENLLTIAIANNPCHYPPIDLQWIEDRFWVWVHYCAARLGRGELFEALDFLAFLRAQILAPLAKVEAGRLPRGVRNLEKEIPLRLGDFYQTIAAQHNQHEIAQVLQNSIHFYRQLRDALKFPTLVVRSQAEVASTEYLQKVIENF
;
A
#
# COMPACT_ATOMS: atom_id res chain seq x y z
N MET A 1 -3.64 -26.97 -13.67
CA MET A 1 -2.72 -26.03 -12.98
C MET A 1 -1.32 -26.63 -12.83
N LYS A 2 -0.73 -27.23 -13.88
CA LYS A 2 0.64 -27.76 -13.84
C LYS A 2 1.56 -26.86 -14.66
N ASP A 3 2.69 -26.49 -14.03
CA ASP A 3 3.97 -26.06 -14.61
C ASP A 3 4.18 -24.64 -15.16
N ASN A 4 3.77 -23.56 -14.48
CA ASN A 4 4.50 -22.27 -14.61
C ASN A 4 4.17 -21.13 -13.62
N MET A 5 3.77 -21.41 -12.38
CA MET A 5 3.49 -20.34 -11.40
C MET A 5 4.59 -20.23 -10.34
N PRO A 6 5.22 -19.06 -10.14
CA PRO A 6 6.38 -18.89 -9.27
C PRO A 6 5.94 -18.62 -7.83
N ILE A 7 5.04 -19.44 -7.27
CA ILE A 7 4.78 -19.37 -5.83
C ILE A 7 5.90 -20.17 -5.15
N PRO A 8 6.72 -19.54 -4.29
CA PRO A 8 7.79 -20.23 -3.59
C PRO A 8 7.23 -21.20 -2.55
N GLU A 9 8.06 -22.15 -2.15
CA GLU A 9 7.82 -22.87 -0.90
C GLU A 9 8.20 -21.94 0.28
N PRO A 10 7.47 -21.99 1.41
CA PRO A 10 6.40 -22.94 1.73
C PRO A 10 4.97 -22.49 1.33
N GLN A 11 4.80 -21.30 0.77
CA GLN A 11 3.50 -20.69 0.43
C GLN A 11 2.72 -21.57 -0.56
N ARG A 12 3.40 -22.12 -1.56
CA ARG A 12 2.76 -22.98 -2.58
C ARG A 12 2.10 -24.21 -1.98
N SER A 13 2.83 -25.01 -1.19
CA SER A 13 2.28 -26.21 -0.57
C SER A 13 1.11 -25.89 0.36
N PHE A 14 1.17 -24.76 1.08
CA PHE A 14 0.06 -24.32 1.92
C PHE A 14 -1.17 -23.94 1.10
N LEU A 15 -1.00 -23.13 0.05
CA LEU A 15 -2.08 -22.72 -0.84
C LEU A 15 -2.78 -23.92 -1.50
N GLU A 16 -2.01 -24.89 -2.00
CA GLU A 16 -2.56 -26.10 -2.63
C GLU A 16 -3.45 -26.88 -1.65
N LYS A 17 -3.01 -27.07 -0.41
CA LYS A 17 -3.80 -27.76 0.63
C LYS A 17 -5.05 -26.98 1.01
N MET A 18 -4.93 -25.66 1.10
CA MET A 18 -6.05 -24.77 1.41
C MET A 18 -7.11 -24.80 0.29
N LEU A 19 -6.69 -24.73 -0.97
CA LEU A 19 -7.58 -24.77 -2.13
C LEU A 19 -8.41 -26.06 -2.17
N VAL A 20 -7.84 -27.23 -1.85
CA VAL A 20 -8.60 -28.49 -1.81
C VAL A 20 -9.82 -28.39 -0.89
N LYS A 21 -9.72 -27.68 0.24
CA LYS A 21 -10.85 -27.48 1.17
C LYS A 21 -11.82 -26.40 0.66
N LEU A 22 -11.28 -25.27 0.19
CA LEU A 22 -12.09 -24.16 -0.32
C LEU A 22 -13.00 -24.59 -1.47
N GLN A 23 -12.48 -25.42 -2.39
CA GLN A 23 -13.22 -25.89 -3.57
C GLN A 23 -14.42 -26.78 -3.24
N THR A 24 -14.46 -27.34 -2.02
CA THR A 24 -15.54 -28.21 -1.54
C THR A 24 -16.54 -27.48 -0.64
N ASP A 25 -16.31 -26.21 -0.32
CA ASP A 25 -17.19 -25.42 0.51
C ASP A 25 -18.32 -24.82 -0.36
N GLU A 26 -19.52 -25.38 -0.23
CA GLU A 26 -20.72 -25.00 -1.01
C GLU A 26 -21.16 -23.55 -0.80
N ARG A 27 -20.60 -22.85 0.20
CA ARG A 27 -20.90 -21.45 0.47
C ARG A 27 -20.10 -20.48 -0.39
N LEU A 28 -19.09 -20.97 -1.11
CA LEU A 28 -18.17 -20.16 -1.89
C LEU A 28 -18.52 -20.23 -3.38
N LEU A 29 -18.45 -19.08 -4.04
CA LEU A 29 -18.62 -18.95 -5.49
C LEU A 29 -17.28 -18.90 -6.24
N GLY A 30 -16.20 -18.56 -5.53
CA GLY A 30 -14.87 -18.51 -6.13
C GLY A 30 -13.75 -18.15 -5.16
N VAL A 31 -12.53 -18.39 -5.60
CA VAL A 31 -11.28 -18.04 -4.93
C VAL A 31 -10.36 -17.41 -5.95
N ALA A 32 -9.83 -16.23 -5.63
CA ALA A 32 -8.82 -15.56 -6.44
C ALA A 32 -7.62 -15.15 -5.59
N ILE A 33 -6.51 -14.83 -6.25
CA ILE A 33 -5.27 -14.38 -5.63
C ILE A 33 -4.84 -13.02 -6.20
N ALA A 34 -4.30 -12.16 -5.35
CA ALA A 34 -3.93 -10.79 -5.66
C ALA A 34 -2.47 -10.50 -5.24
N GLY A 35 -2.13 -9.23 -5.00
CA GLY A 35 -0.86 -8.86 -4.37
C GLY A 35 0.40 -9.13 -5.21
N SER A 36 1.44 -9.69 -4.59
CA SER A 36 2.74 -9.95 -5.26
C SER A 36 2.63 -11.03 -6.36
N TYR A 37 1.64 -11.90 -6.26
CA TYR A 37 1.34 -12.91 -7.28
C TYR A 37 1.05 -12.29 -8.64
N LEU A 38 0.28 -11.19 -8.69
CA LEU A 38 -0.15 -10.56 -9.95
C LEU A 38 0.99 -10.06 -10.83
N ARG A 39 2.15 -9.79 -10.23
CA ARG A 39 3.32 -9.27 -10.94
C ARG A 39 4.42 -10.32 -11.11
N GLY A 40 4.18 -11.55 -10.68
CA GLY A 40 5.21 -12.60 -10.64
C GLY A 40 6.37 -12.22 -9.71
N GLU A 41 6.08 -11.46 -8.65
CA GLU A 41 7.07 -10.93 -7.70
C GLU A 41 7.05 -11.68 -6.37
N MET A 42 6.45 -12.86 -6.30
CA MET A 42 6.46 -13.65 -5.07
C MET A 42 7.87 -14.17 -4.78
N ASP A 43 8.24 -14.10 -3.51
CA ASP A 43 9.48 -14.61 -2.94
C ASP A 43 9.20 -15.26 -1.56
N GLU A 44 10.24 -15.79 -0.91
CA GLU A 44 10.10 -16.48 0.37
C GLU A 44 9.53 -15.60 1.50
N TYR A 45 9.55 -14.28 1.33
CA TYR A 45 9.03 -13.28 2.27
C TYR A 45 7.61 -12.81 1.93
N SER A 46 7.01 -13.36 0.87
CA SER A 46 5.69 -12.95 0.41
C SER A 46 4.57 -13.64 1.18
N ASP A 47 3.50 -12.89 1.37
CA ASP A 47 2.24 -13.38 1.90
C ASP A 47 1.38 -14.00 0.78
N LEU A 48 0.29 -14.67 1.16
CA LEU A 48 -0.76 -15.09 0.24
C LEU A 48 -1.98 -14.16 0.35
N ASP A 49 -2.17 -13.31 -0.65
CA ASP A 49 -3.32 -12.40 -0.74
C ASP A 49 -4.52 -13.09 -1.42
N LEU A 50 -5.37 -13.77 -0.65
CA LEU A 50 -6.53 -14.49 -1.18
C LEU A 50 -7.83 -13.70 -1.05
N ILE A 51 -8.62 -13.76 -2.11
CA ILE A 51 -9.99 -13.25 -2.15
C ILE A 51 -10.93 -14.43 -2.13
N ILE A 52 -11.76 -14.50 -1.09
CA ILE A 52 -12.77 -15.53 -0.88
C ILE A 52 -14.11 -14.95 -1.31
N VAL A 53 -14.64 -15.42 -2.44
CA VAL A 53 -15.92 -14.96 -2.98
C VAL A 53 -17.02 -15.83 -2.42
N VAL A 54 -17.89 -15.23 -1.62
CA VAL A 54 -18.91 -15.92 -0.85
C VAL A 54 -20.28 -15.70 -1.49
N ASP A 55 -21.13 -16.71 -1.45
CA ASP A 55 -22.54 -16.56 -1.81
C ASP A 55 -23.24 -15.60 -0.83
N ASP A 56 -24.02 -14.66 -1.37
CA ASP A 56 -24.76 -13.65 -0.63
C ASP A 56 -25.54 -14.23 0.57
N VAL A 57 -26.14 -15.42 0.43
CA VAL A 57 -26.94 -16.06 1.50
C VAL A 57 -26.10 -16.51 2.70
N HIS A 58 -24.80 -16.69 2.51
CA HIS A 58 -23.86 -17.18 3.51
C HIS A 58 -22.91 -16.11 4.04
N TYR A 59 -22.87 -14.93 3.41
CA TYR A 59 -21.87 -13.90 3.67
C TYR A 59 -21.79 -13.46 5.13
N GLN A 60 -22.93 -13.13 5.74
CA GLN A 60 -22.96 -12.69 7.14
C GLN A 60 -22.49 -13.77 8.10
N ASN A 61 -22.86 -15.03 7.84
CA ASN A 61 -22.45 -16.15 8.67
C ASN A 61 -20.93 -16.37 8.56
N ILE A 62 -20.39 -16.40 7.34
CA ILE A 62 -18.94 -16.55 7.11
C ILE A 62 -18.17 -15.40 7.76
N LEU A 63 -18.63 -14.15 7.64
CA LEU A 63 -17.97 -13.04 8.31
C LEU A 63 -17.97 -13.24 9.84
N GLN A 64 -19.08 -13.65 10.45
CA GLN A 64 -19.14 -13.86 11.91
C GLN A 64 -18.20 -14.98 12.38
N GLU A 65 -18.02 -16.03 11.58
CA GLU A 65 -17.19 -17.19 11.95
C GLU A 65 -15.82 -17.23 11.25
N ARG A 66 -15.39 -16.16 10.58
CA ARG A 66 -14.19 -16.13 9.70
C ARG A 66 -12.91 -16.67 10.34
N GLN A 67 -12.74 -16.53 11.65
CA GLN A 67 -11.60 -17.14 12.36
C GLN A 67 -11.73 -18.67 12.48
N ASN A 68 -12.93 -19.19 12.74
CA ASN A 68 -13.22 -20.62 12.73
C ASN A 68 -13.11 -21.21 11.31
N PHE A 69 -13.48 -20.44 10.29
CA PHE A 69 -13.23 -20.79 8.90
C PHE A 69 -11.72 -20.90 8.63
N ALA A 70 -10.95 -19.88 8.98
CA ALA A 70 -9.50 -19.84 8.78
C ALA A 70 -8.75 -20.97 9.51
N SER A 71 -9.19 -21.36 10.71
CA SER A 71 -8.54 -22.42 11.50
C SER A 71 -8.62 -23.80 10.86
N GLN A 72 -9.48 -23.99 9.85
CA GLN A 72 -9.61 -25.27 9.15
C GLN A 72 -8.46 -25.53 8.18
N PHE A 73 -7.71 -24.51 7.74
CA PHE A 73 -6.70 -24.68 6.68
C PHE A 73 -5.32 -25.10 7.19
N GLY A 74 -5.05 -24.97 8.48
CA GLY A 74 -3.76 -25.33 9.07
C GLY A 74 -3.69 -24.99 10.55
N SER A 75 -2.48 -25.01 11.12
CA SER A 75 -2.27 -24.62 12.52
C SER A 75 -2.31 -23.09 12.65
N LEU A 76 -3.49 -22.51 12.75
CA LEU A 76 -3.66 -21.06 12.92
C LEU A 76 -3.09 -20.61 14.28
N LEU A 77 -2.11 -19.71 14.26
CA LEU A 77 -1.49 -19.15 15.46
C LEU A 77 -2.23 -17.89 15.93
N ALA A 78 -2.57 -17.01 15.00
CA ALA A 78 -3.25 -15.76 15.26
C ALA A 78 -4.06 -15.33 14.03
N ALA A 79 -5.18 -14.66 14.27
CA ALA A 79 -5.93 -13.98 13.22
C ALA A 79 -6.60 -12.71 13.75
N PHE A 80 -6.63 -11.66 12.93
CA PHE A 80 -7.27 -10.39 13.27
C PHE A 80 -7.76 -9.66 12.02
N THR A 81 -8.66 -8.70 12.21
CA THR A 81 -9.28 -7.94 11.12
C THR A 81 -8.40 -6.81 10.58
N GLY A 82 -8.57 -6.47 9.31
CA GLY A 82 -7.92 -5.35 8.62
C GLY A 82 -8.43 -3.96 9.02
N GLU A 83 -9.03 -3.77 10.19
CA GLU A 83 -9.62 -2.49 10.62
C GLU A 83 -8.59 -1.36 10.69
N HIS A 84 -7.35 -1.68 11.10
CA HIS A 84 -6.23 -0.74 11.15
C HIS A 84 -5.79 -0.22 9.78
N VAL A 85 -6.17 -0.91 8.69
CA VAL A 85 -6.00 -0.46 7.30
C VAL A 85 -7.32 -0.07 6.63
N GLY A 86 -8.41 0.01 7.40
CA GLY A 86 -9.74 0.39 6.89
C GLY A 86 -10.47 -0.69 6.09
N GLU A 87 -10.05 -1.96 6.17
CA GLU A 87 -10.68 -3.08 5.47
C GLU A 87 -11.21 -4.13 6.46
N PRO A 88 -12.43 -3.96 7.00
CA PRO A 88 -13.00 -4.88 8.00
C PRO A 88 -13.35 -6.26 7.43
N ARG A 89 -13.44 -6.40 6.10
CA ARG A 89 -13.69 -7.69 5.41
C ARG A 89 -12.42 -8.52 5.23
N LEU A 90 -11.26 -7.96 5.54
CA LEU A 90 -9.98 -8.67 5.52
C LEU A 90 -9.75 -9.34 6.87
N LEU A 91 -9.43 -10.63 6.83
CA LEU A 91 -8.87 -11.38 7.94
C LEU A 91 -7.41 -11.70 7.64
N ILE A 92 -6.52 -11.21 8.49
CA ILE A 92 -5.08 -11.43 8.42
C ILE A 92 -4.75 -12.62 9.29
N CYS A 93 -4.12 -13.65 8.73
CA CYS A 93 -3.87 -14.92 9.40
C CYS A 93 -2.38 -15.25 9.41
N LEU A 94 -1.89 -15.69 10.58
CA LEU A 94 -0.57 -16.30 10.71
C LEU A 94 -0.74 -17.79 11.03
N TYR A 95 -0.23 -18.65 10.16
CA TYR A 95 -0.24 -20.10 10.34
C TYR A 95 1.12 -20.63 10.75
N ASN A 96 1.15 -21.83 11.32
CA ASN A 96 2.36 -22.59 11.61
C ASN A 96 2.40 -23.91 10.83
N ASN A 97 3.61 -24.47 10.69
CA ASN A 97 3.89 -25.74 10.04
C ASN A 97 3.28 -25.87 8.63
N PRO A 98 3.61 -24.98 7.68
CA PRO A 98 4.69 -23.97 7.71
C PRO A 98 4.30 -22.61 8.31
N LEU A 99 5.30 -21.81 8.69
CA LEU A 99 5.07 -20.41 9.07
C LEU A 99 4.76 -19.60 7.82
N VAL A 100 3.49 -19.26 7.61
CA VAL A 100 3.02 -18.50 6.45
C VAL A 100 1.98 -17.47 6.86
N HIS A 101 2.05 -16.31 6.22
CA HIS A 101 1.07 -15.24 6.35
C HIS A 101 0.07 -15.32 5.19
N VAL A 102 -1.21 -15.23 5.52
CA VAL A 102 -2.30 -15.34 4.55
C VAL A 102 -3.36 -14.30 4.86
N ASP A 103 -3.63 -13.47 3.87
CA ASP A 103 -4.68 -12.47 3.88
C ASP A 103 -5.93 -13.07 3.22
N LEU A 104 -7.04 -13.15 3.96
CA LEU A 104 -8.32 -13.66 3.49
C LEU A 104 -9.31 -12.50 3.41
N LYS A 105 -9.53 -11.98 2.20
CA LYS A 105 -10.51 -10.93 1.95
C LYS A 105 -11.83 -11.53 1.49
N PHE A 106 -12.88 -11.38 2.30
CA PHE A 106 -14.20 -11.94 2.02
C PHE A 106 -15.07 -10.96 1.24
N LEU A 107 -15.38 -11.30 -0.01
CA LEU A 107 -16.14 -10.44 -0.93
C LEU A 107 -17.39 -11.15 -1.45
N LEU A 108 -18.39 -10.36 -1.81
CA LEU A 108 -19.52 -10.80 -2.61
C LEU A 108 -19.17 -10.70 -4.10
N LEU A 109 -19.90 -11.41 -4.96
CA LEU A 109 -19.68 -11.31 -6.40
C LEU A 109 -19.91 -9.88 -6.92
N GLN A 110 -20.88 -9.17 -6.35
CA GLN A 110 -21.17 -7.77 -6.69
C GLN A 110 -20.04 -6.80 -6.34
N ASP A 111 -19.16 -7.13 -5.38
CA ASP A 111 -18.02 -6.27 -5.00
C ASP A 111 -17.00 -6.15 -6.15
N PHE A 112 -17.09 -7.01 -7.16
CA PHE A 112 -16.27 -6.91 -8.36
C PHE A 112 -16.81 -5.88 -9.36
N THR A 113 -17.97 -5.27 -9.12
CA THR A 113 -18.58 -4.34 -10.09
C THR A 113 -18.12 -2.88 -9.94
N THR A 114 -17.42 -2.53 -8.86
CA THR A 114 -17.03 -1.15 -8.56
C THR A 114 -15.62 -1.07 -7.97
N ASP A 115 -14.94 0.06 -8.19
CA ASP A 115 -13.76 0.52 -7.44
C ASP A 115 -12.60 -0.48 -7.26
N ARG A 116 -12.34 -1.30 -8.28
CA ARG A 116 -11.19 -2.21 -8.27
C ARG A 116 -9.92 -1.48 -8.69
N VAL A 117 -8.84 -1.66 -7.95
CA VAL A 117 -7.51 -1.11 -8.28
C VAL A 117 -6.60 -2.11 -9.00
N GLU A 118 -6.96 -3.39 -8.99
CA GLU A 118 -6.25 -4.47 -9.68
C GLU A 118 -7.22 -5.59 -10.10
N ASN A 119 -6.77 -6.46 -11.00
CA ASN A 119 -7.51 -7.63 -11.45
C ASN A 119 -6.89 -8.89 -10.83
N PRO A 120 -7.58 -9.55 -9.88
CA PRO A 120 -7.05 -10.75 -9.26
C PRO A 120 -7.07 -11.94 -10.24
N VAL A 121 -6.22 -12.93 -10.01
CA VAL A 121 -6.18 -14.16 -10.80
C VAL A 121 -7.08 -15.21 -10.15
N VAL A 122 -8.03 -15.74 -10.92
CA VAL A 122 -8.94 -16.79 -10.44
C VAL A 122 -8.17 -18.09 -10.23
N LEU A 123 -8.23 -18.64 -9.02
CA LEU A 123 -7.67 -19.95 -8.66
C LEU A 123 -8.73 -21.05 -8.77
N TRP A 124 -9.97 -20.73 -8.44
CA TRP A 124 -11.14 -21.59 -8.58
C TRP A 124 -12.43 -20.76 -8.64
N GLU A 125 -13.46 -21.27 -9.30
CA GLU A 125 -14.77 -20.64 -9.36
C GLU A 125 -15.88 -21.64 -9.73
N GLN A 126 -17.12 -21.27 -9.39
CA GLN A 126 -18.33 -21.93 -9.87
C GLN A 126 -18.76 -21.32 -11.21
N GLU A 127 -18.95 -22.17 -12.23
CA GLU A 127 -19.59 -21.84 -13.53
C GLU A 127 -19.08 -20.57 -14.25
N ASN A 128 -17.84 -20.13 -13.99
CA ASN A 128 -17.20 -18.91 -14.51
C ASN A 128 -17.72 -17.56 -13.95
N LEU A 129 -18.45 -17.58 -12.83
CA LEU A 129 -19.06 -16.38 -12.25
C LEU A 129 -18.03 -15.27 -11.99
N LEU A 130 -16.88 -15.64 -11.41
CA LEU A 130 -15.86 -14.69 -11.01
C LEU A 130 -15.09 -14.13 -12.21
N THR A 131 -14.74 -14.98 -13.17
CA THR A 131 -14.10 -14.57 -14.43
C THR A 131 -14.97 -13.55 -15.18
N ILE A 132 -16.29 -13.77 -15.27
CA ILE A 132 -17.21 -12.84 -15.93
C ILE A 132 -17.28 -11.51 -15.16
N ALA A 133 -17.40 -11.56 -13.83
CA ALA A 133 -17.45 -10.35 -12.99
C ALA A 133 -16.15 -9.52 -13.11
N ILE A 134 -15.01 -10.18 -13.23
CA ILE A 134 -13.71 -9.54 -13.46
C ILE A 134 -13.66 -8.89 -14.85
N ALA A 135 -14.03 -9.62 -15.91
CA ALA A 135 -13.94 -9.14 -17.28
C ALA A 135 -14.85 -7.93 -17.57
N ASN A 136 -16.05 -7.90 -16.98
CA ASN A 136 -17.04 -6.86 -17.26
C ASN A 136 -16.73 -5.50 -16.62
N ASN A 137 -15.79 -5.43 -15.66
CA ASN A 137 -15.52 -4.22 -14.89
C ASN A 137 -14.00 -3.96 -14.86
N PRO A 138 -13.47 -2.99 -15.60
CA PRO A 138 -12.03 -2.71 -15.59
C PRO A 138 -11.57 -2.14 -14.24
N CYS A 139 -10.33 -2.43 -13.86
CA CYS A 139 -9.70 -1.84 -12.68
C CYS A 139 -9.04 -0.49 -13.01
N HIS A 140 -9.09 0.45 -12.06
CA HIS A 140 -8.47 1.77 -12.16
C HIS A 140 -7.72 2.09 -10.86
N TYR A 141 -6.40 2.30 -10.97
CA TYR A 141 -5.64 2.84 -9.85
C TYR A 141 -5.92 4.35 -9.73
N PRO A 142 -6.21 4.88 -8.53
CA PRO A 142 -6.52 6.30 -8.37
C PRO A 142 -5.34 7.17 -8.83
N PRO A 143 -5.57 8.17 -9.69
CA PRO A 143 -4.51 9.08 -10.10
C PRO A 143 -4.03 9.93 -8.92
N ILE A 144 -2.79 10.40 -9.00
CA ILE A 144 -2.29 11.39 -8.03
C ILE A 144 -2.95 12.75 -8.28
N ASP A 145 -3.47 13.37 -7.23
CA ASP A 145 -3.98 14.74 -7.31
C ASP A 145 -2.86 15.72 -6.92
N LEU A 146 -2.13 16.21 -7.93
CA LEU A 146 -1.02 17.13 -7.72
C LEU A 146 -1.48 18.48 -7.14
N GLN A 147 -2.68 18.96 -7.47
CA GLN A 147 -3.20 20.21 -6.91
C GLN A 147 -3.54 20.03 -5.43
N TRP A 148 -4.14 18.90 -5.05
CA TRP A 148 -4.41 18.57 -3.65
C TRP A 148 -3.12 18.51 -2.82
N ILE A 149 -2.05 17.98 -3.39
CA ILE A 149 -0.72 17.97 -2.77
C ILE A 149 -0.18 19.40 -2.64
N GLU A 150 -0.12 20.17 -3.74
CA GLU A 150 0.42 21.54 -3.77
C GLU A 150 -0.33 22.48 -2.81
N ASP A 151 -1.65 22.33 -2.67
CA ASP A 151 -2.46 23.09 -1.72
C ASP A 151 -2.10 22.84 -0.24
N ARG A 152 -1.44 21.73 0.06
CA ARG A 152 -1.14 21.28 1.44
C ARG A 152 0.35 21.26 1.75
N PHE A 153 1.21 21.02 0.76
CA PHE A 153 2.63 20.75 0.95
C PHE A 153 3.34 21.84 1.75
N TRP A 154 3.08 23.11 1.44
CA TRP A 154 3.73 24.22 2.14
C TRP A 154 3.22 24.41 3.57
N VAL A 155 1.92 24.18 3.80
CA VAL A 155 1.35 24.16 5.16
C VAL A 155 1.98 23.05 6.00
N TRP A 156 2.22 21.89 5.39
CA TRP A 156 2.92 20.76 5.99
C TRP A 156 4.39 21.07 6.30
N VAL A 157 5.10 21.73 5.38
CA VAL A 157 6.48 22.20 5.64
C VAL A 157 6.52 23.13 6.85
N HIS A 158 5.61 24.09 6.92
CA HIS A 158 5.51 24.99 8.07
C HIS A 158 5.19 24.22 9.37
N TYR A 159 4.28 23.24 9.32
CA TYR A 159 3.97 22.37 10.46
C TYR A 159 5.22 21.66 10.98
N CYS A 160 5.96 20.99 10.09
CA CYS A 160 7.20 20.29 10.44
C CYS A 160 8.24 21.24 11.05
N ALA A 161 8.42 22.43 10.45
CA ALA A 161 9.34 23.45 10.96
C ALA A 161 8.93 23.92 12.36
N ALA A 162 7.63 24.07 12.64
CA ALA A 162 7.16 24.46 13.97
C ALA A 162 7.43 23.38 15.03
N ARG A 163 7.25 22.10 14.69
CA ARG A 163 7.63 20.96 15.57
C ARG A 163 9.12 20.95 15.86
N LEU A 164 9.92 21.15 14.82
CA LEU A 164 11.37 21.23 14.94
C LEU A 164 11.82 22.38 15.87
N GLY A 165 11.24 23.57 15.71
CA GLY A 165 11.55 24.73 16.56
C GLY A 165 11.10 24.56 18.02
N ARG A 166 10.11 23.71 18.28
CA ARG A 166 9.68 23.32 19.64
C ARG A 166 10.55 22.22 20.27
N GLY A 167 11.48 21.65 19.52
CA GLY A 167 12.26 20.48 19.97
C GLY A 167 11.48 19.17 19.94
N GLU A 168 10.31 19.12 19.27
CA GLU A 168 9.47 17.92 19.10
C GLU A 168 10.05 17.03 17.98
N LEU A 169 11.28 16.55 18.18
CA LEU A 169 12.10 15.94 17.12
C LEU A 169 11.52 14.64 16.57
N PHE A 170 10.95 13.78 17.43
CA PHE A 170 10.26 12.57 16.97
C PHE A 170 9.04 12.91 16.12
N GLU A 171 8.28 13.94 16.49
CA GLU A 171 7.12 14.36 15.68
C GLU A 171 7.56 14.91 14.32
N ALA A 172 8.66 15.66 14.28
CA ALA A 172 9.26 16.10 13.01
C ALA A 172 9.74 14.92 12.15
N LEU A 173 10.34 13.89 12.74
CA LEU A 173 10.77 12.68 12.03
C LEU A 173 9.59 11.86 11.48
N ASP A 174 8.55 11.66 12.28
CA ASP A 174 7.32 10.97 11.84
C ASP A 174 6.66 11.72 10.68
N PHE A 175 6.66 13.06 10.76
CA PHE A 175 6.14 13.91 9.70
C PHE A 175 6.98 13.84 8.42
N LEU A 176 8.30 13.79 8.52
CA LEU A 176 9.19 13.57 7.38
C LEU A 176 8.96 12.19 6.75
N ALA A 177 8.74 11.15 7.57
CA ALA A 177 8.37 9.83 7.09
C ALA A 177 7.03 9.85 6.33
N PHE A 178 6.04 10.61 6.84
CA PHE A 178 4.78 10.86 6.13
C PHE A 178 4.99 11.53 4.78
N LEU A 179 5.76 12.64 4.72
CA LEU A 179 6.07 13.32 3.45
C LEU A 179 6.75 12.37 2.45
N ARG A 180 7.74 11.59 2.91
CA ARG A 180 8.41 10.60 2.07
C ARG A 180 7.42 9.58 1.52
N ALA A 181 6.56 9.02 2.37
CA ALA A 181 5.70 7.90 2.00
C ALA A 181 4.46 8.29 1.19
N GLN A 182 3.84 9.43 1.51
CA GLN A 182 2.56 9.83 0.94
C GLN A 182 2.70 10.84 -0.20
N ILE A 183 3.84 11.56 -0.27
CA ILE A 183 4.04 12.64 -1.23
C ILE A 183 5.20 12.34 -2.18
N LEU A 184 6.42 12.27 -1.66
CA LEU A 184 7.63 12.19 -2.49
C LEU A 184 7.71 10.87 -3.27
N ALA A 185 7.45 9.74 -2.61
CA ALA A 185 7.48 8.43 -3.27
C ALA A 185 6.39 8.26 -4.35
N PRO A 186 5.11 8.59 -4.09
CA PRO A 186 4.09 8.62 -5.13
C PRO A 186 4.43 9.50 -6.32
N LEU A 187 4.90 10.74 -6.09
CA LEU A 187 5.28 11.67 -7.17
C LEU A 187 6.47 11.16 -7.99
N ALA A 188 7.53 10.67 -7.35
CA ALA A 188 8.70 10.11 -8.03
C ALA A 188 8.35 8.86 -8.86
N LYS A 189 7.40 8.05 -8.40
CA LYS A 189 6.90 6.92 -9.19
C LYS A 189 6.11 7.36 -10.41
N VAL A 190 5.22 8.34 -10.27
CA VAL A 190 4.47 8.87 -11.41
C VAL A 190 5.41 9.50 -12.43
N GLU A 191 6.42 10.24 -11.97
CA GLU A 191 7.48 10.79 -12.84
C GLU A 191 8.18 9.68 -13.65
N ALA A 192 8.41 8.52 -13.04
CA ALA A 192 9.01 7.35 -13.68
C ALA A 192 8.02 6.45 -14.46
N GLY A 193 6.76 6.88 -14.64
CA GLY A 193 5.72 6.09 -15.32
C GLY A 193 5.28 4.84 -14.55
N ARG A 194 5.41 4.84 -13.22
CA ARG A 194 5.01 3.76 -12.32
C ARG A 194 3.75 4.14 -11.53
N LEU A 195 3.07 3.13 -10.98
CA LEU A 195 1.93 3.34 -10.10
C LEU A 195 2.36 4.01 -8.77
N PRO A 196 1.61 4.98 -8.23
CA PRO A 196 1.97 5.76 -7.03
C PRO A 196 1.84 5.00 -5.70
N ARG A 197 2.42 3.79 -5.60
CA ARG A 197 2.29 2.87 -4.45
C ARG A 197 3.26 3.18 -3.30
N GLY A 198 3.29 4.43 -2.85
CA GLY A 198 4.16 4.88 -1.76
C GLY A 198 5.62 4.41 -1.92
N VAL A 199 6.26 4.08 -0.80
CA VAL A 199 7.67 3.63 -0.76
C VAL A 199 7.91 2.18 -1.19
N ARG A 200 6.86 1.41 -1.49
CA ARG A 200 7.01 -0.03 -1.79
C ARG A 200 7.91 -0.23 -3.00
N ASN A 201 8.95 -1.05 -2.93
CA ASN A 201 9.84 -1.36 -4.06
C ASN A 201 10.57 -0.14 -4.68
N LEU A 202 10.83 0.95 -3.94
CA LEU A 202 11.54 2.11 -4.49
C LEU A 202 12.90 1.72 -5.10
N GLU A 203 13.63 0.84 -4.41
CA GLU A 203 14.95 0.36 -4.78
C GLU A 203 14.95 -0.37 -6.13
N LYS A 204 13.86 -1.08 -6.42
CA LYS A 204 13.67 -1.83 -7.67
C LYS A 204 13.06 -0.97 -8.77
N GLU A 205 12.04 -0.19 -8.44
CA GLU A 205 11.20 0.52 -9.43
C GLU A 205 11.85 1.81 -9.93
N ILE A 206 12.56 2.55 -9.06
CA ILE A 206 13.17 3.85 -9.38
C ILE A 206 14.60 4.01 -8.79
N PRO A 207 15.55 3.11 -9.11
CA PRO A 207 16.89 3.11 -8.52
C PRO A 207 17.66 4.43 -8.72
N LEU A 208 17.37 5.15 -9.82
CA LEU A 208 18.01 6.44 -10.13
C LEU A 208 17.61 7.59 -9.19
N ARG A 209 16.53 7.43 -8.41
CA ARG A 209 16.05 8.43 -7.43
C ARG A 209 16.45 8.08 -5.98
N LEU A 210 17.13 6.96 -5.74
CA LEU A 210 17.48 6.54 -4.37
C LEU A 210 18.37 7.53 -3.65
N GLY A 211 19.28 8.20 -4.37
CA GLY A 211 20.09 9.28 -3.82
C GLY A 211 19.24 10.36 -3.17
N ASP A 212 18.16 10.78 -3.84
CA ASP A 212 17.22 11.78 -3.33
C ASP A 212 16.48 11.28 -2.08
N PHE A 213 16.05 10.02 -2.05
CA PHE A 213 15.39 9.42 -0.87
C PHE A 213 16.33 9.28 0.33
N TYR A 214 17.61 8.96 0.13
CA TYR A 214 18.58 8.91 1.21
C TYR A 214 18.76 10.29 1.87
N GLN A 215 18.69 11.37 1.07
CA GLN A 215 18.74 12.74 1.58
C GLN A 215 17.48 13.13 2.38
N THR A 216 16.41 12.32 2.35
CA THR A 216 15.22 12.53 3.19
C THR A 216 15.24 11.73 4.51
N ILE A 217 16.38 11.15 4.89
CA ILE A 217 16.55 10.37 6.13
C ILE A 217 17.57 11.08 7.03
N ALA A 218 17.20 11.38 8.27
CA ALA A 218 18.14 11.93 9.24
C ALA A 218 19.08 10.84 9.73
N ALA A 219 20.39 11.09 9.68
CA ALA A 219 21.38 10.13 10.17
C ALA A 219 21.43 10.11 11.70
N GLN A 220 21.05 11.22 12.34
CA GLN A 220 21.04 11.36 13.80
C GLN A 220 19.78 12.09 14.28
N HIS A 221 19.37 11.79 15.51
CA HIS A 221 18.25 12.45 16.16
C HIS A 221 18.69 13.78 16.79
N ASN A 222 18.86 14.81 15.94
CA ASN A 222 19.17 16.18 16.37
C ASN A 222 18.54 17.24 15.43
N GLN A 223 18.46 18.49 15.90
CA GLN A 223 17.77 19.57 15.20
C GLN A 223 18.40 19.92 13.83
N HIS A 224 19.73 19.95 13.73
CA HIS A 224 20.43 20.31 12.50
C HIS A 224 20.22 19.26 11.39
N GLU A 225 20.32 17.97 11.74
CA GLU A 225 20.09 16.87 10.79
C GLU A 225 18.63 16.86 10.30
N ILE A 226 17.67 17.02 11.21
CA ILE A 226 16.24 17.06 10.84
C ILE A 226 15.92 18.28 9.97
N ALA A 227 16.50 19.44 10.26
CA ALA A 227 16.37 20.63 9.42
C ALA A 227 16.91 20.39 8.02
N GLN A 228 18.12 19.83 7.90
CA GLN A 228 18.75 19.54 6.62
C GLN A 228 17.90 18.58 5.79
N VAL A 229 17.36 17.54 6.43
CA VAL A 229 16.46 16.56 5.80
C VAL A 229 15.16 17.21 5.33
N LEU A 230 14.58 18.13 6.10
CA LEU A 230 13.41 18.89 5.68
C LEU A 230 13.72 19.80 4.47
N GLN A 231 14.87 20.47 4.47
CA GLN A 231 15.34 21.25 3.32
C GLN A 231 15.53 20.38 2.06
N ASN A 232 16.13 19.20 2.21
CA ASN A 232 16.29 18.23 1.12
C ASN A 232 14.94 17.75 0.60
N SER A 233 13.99 17.47 1.50
CA SER A 233 12.63 17.05 1.13
C SER A 233 11.88 18.13 0.35
N ILE A 234 12.04 19.42 0.72
CA ILE A 234 11.50 20.56 -0.01
C ILE A 234 12.12 20.67 -1.40
N HIS A 235 13.45 20.54 -1.49
CA HIS A 235 14.15 20.56 -2.78
C HIS A 235 13.64 19.45 -3.70
N PHE A 236 13.53 18.23 -3.18
CA PHE A 236 13.08 17.08 -3.94
C PHE A 236 11.62 17.24 -4.42
N TYR A 237 10.73 17.75 -3.56
CA TYR A 237 9.36 18.06 -3.97
C TYR A 237 9.30 19.05 -5.14
N ARG A 238 10.08 20.14 -5.09
CA ARG A 238 10.15 21.13 -6.17
C ARG A 238 10.58 20.48 -7.49
N GLN A 239 11.63 19.65 -7.45
CA GLN A 239 12.09 18.91 -8.63
C GLN A 239 10.99 18.03 -9.23
N LEU A 240 10.28 17.25 -8.40
CA LEU A 240 9.20 16.38 -8.85
C LEU A 240 8.01 17.15 -9.41
N ARG A 241 7.58 18.21 -8.71
CA ARG A 241 6.49 19.10 -9.14
C ARG A 241 6.79 19.68 -10.53
N ASP A 242 8.00 20.21 -10.70
CA ASP A 242 8.41 20.89 -11.93
C ASP A 242 8.61 19.88 -13.08
N ALA A 243 9.08 18.66 -12.78
CA ALA A 243 9.26 17.59 -13.77
C ALA A 243 7.92 17.04 -14.32
N LEU A 244 6.88 16.95 -13.48
CA LEU A 244 5.57 16.44 -13.88
C LEU A 244 4.79 17.37 -14.82
N LYS A 245 5.23 18.63 -14.98
CA LYS A 245 4.72 19.63 -15.96
C LYS A 245 3.20 19.62 -16.11
N PHE A 246 2.48 19.77 -15.01
CA PHE A 246 1.01 19.77 -15.02
C PHE A 246 0.48 21.17 -15.40
N PRO A 247 -0.05 21.39 -16.61
CA PRO A 247 -0.27 22.74 -17.15
C PRO A 247 -1.28 23.59 -16.38
N THR A 248 -2.19 22.94 -15.66
CA THR A 248 -3.24 23.58 -14.87
C THR A 248 -2.88 23.71 -13.39
N LEU A 249 -1.65 23.36 -12.99
CA LEU A 249 -1.23 23.45 -11.60
C LEU A 249 -1.14 24.90 -11.15
N VAL A 250 -1.88 25.23 -10.09
CA VAL A 250 -1.76 26.52 -9.40
C VAL A 250 -0.69 26.38 -8.32
N VAL A 251 0.52 26.80 -8.65
CA VAL A 251 1.65 26.82 -7.70
C VAL A 251 1.40 27.84 -6.60
N ARG A 252 1.54 27.43 -5.34
CA ARG A 252 1.32 28.25 -4.15
C ARG A 252 2.59 28.97 -3.75
N SER A 253 3.16 29.76 -4.67
CA SER A 253 4.48 30.41 -4.49
C SER A 253 4.57 31.29 -3.24
N GLN A 254 3.48 31.95 -2.83
CA GLN A 254 3.47 32.74 -1.59
C GLN A 254 3.59 31.86 -0.34
N ALA A 255 2.89 30.72 -0.30
CA ALA A 255 2.96 29.77 0.80
C ALA A 255 4.34 29.10 0.84
N GLU A 256 4.90 28.79 -0.33
CA GLU A 256 6.26 28.27 -0.49
C GLU A 256 7.31 29.20 0.14
N VAL A 257 7.31 30.47 -0.26
CA VAL A 257 8.23 31.48 0.29
C VAL A 257 8.05 31.60 1.80
N ALA A 258 6.83 31.83 2.28
CA ALA A 258 6.58 32.02 3.70
C ALA A 258 6.98 30.81 4.56
N SER A 259 6.74 29.59 4.08
CA SER A 259 7.05 28.36 4.83
C SER A 259 8.55 28.08 4.88
N THR A 260 9.27 28.36 3.78
CA THR A 260 10.73 28.20 3.75
C THR A 260 11.46 29.28 4.54
N GLU A 261 11.00 30.53 4.52
CA GLU A 261 11.51 31.59 5.39
C GLU A 261 11.27 31.29 6.88
N TYR A 262 10.11 30.74 7.21
CA TYR A 262 9.82 30.31 8.58
C TYR A 262 10.77 29.20 9.04
N LEU A 263 10.99 28.18 8.21
CA LEU A 263 11.97 27.13 8.49
C LEU A 263 13.37 27.73 8.72
N GLN A 264 13.79 28.67 7.88
CA GLN A 264 15.09 29.33 8.03
C GLN A 264 15.23 30.06 9.38
N LYS A 265 14.19 30.79 9.81
CA LYS A 265 14.15 31.43 11.13
C LYS A 265 14.23 30.41 12.28
N VAL A 266 13.59 29.26 12.13
CA VAL A 266 13.68 28.18 13.13
C VAL A 266 15.12 27.69 13.22
N ILE A 267 15.80 27.47 12.08
CA ILE A 267 17.18 27.00 12.01
C ILE A 267 18.16 28.01 12.64
N GLU A 268 17.92 29.31 12.45
CA GLU A 268 18.74 30.38 13.02
C GLU A 268 18.66 30.46 14.55
N ASN A 269 17.65 29.83 15.16
CA ASN A 269 17.47 29.79 16.60
C ASN A 269 18.02 28.50 17.25
N PHE A 270 18.64 27.61 16.47
CA PHE A 270 19.30 26.42 17.01
C PHE A 270 20.54 26.76 17.85
#